data_AF-A0A928JJN2-F1
#
_entry.id   AF-A0A928JJN2-F1
#
_cell.length_a   1.000
_cell.length_b   1.000
_cell.length_c   1.000
_cell.angle_alpha   90.00
_cell.angle_beta   90.00
_cell.angle_gamma   90.00
#
_symmetry.space_group_name_H-M   'P 1'
#
loop_
_entity.id
_entity.type
_entity.pdbx_description
1 polymer ?
#
loop_
_entity_poly.entity_id
_entity_poly.type
_entity_poly.pdbx_seq_one_letter_code
_entity_poly.pdbx_strand_id
1 'polypeptide(L)'
;MIQIAYVLMATVRALLMALEILMLGRAVVSWLPIPEDSPVENFLYAVTEPVIMPVRTLCERFGWFEGLPIDMPFFLTFILLSVLAAIL
;
A
#
# COMPACT_ATOMS: atom_id res chain seq x y z
N MET A 1 18.55 -8.89 24.39
CA MET A 1 18.74 -8.29 23.05
C MET A 1 17.92 -8.99 21.97
N ILE A 2 17.96 -10.33 21.86
CA ILE A 2 17.20 -11.09 20.86
C ILE A 2 15.66 -10.91 21.00
N GLN A 3 15.12 -10.94 22.22
CA GLN A 3 13.68 -10.76 22.45
C GLN A 3 13.17 -9.39 21.99
N ILE A 4 13.95 -8.33 22.20
CA ILE A 4 13.59 -6.97 21.77
C ILE A 4 13.54 -6.91 20.24
N ALA A 5 14.55 -7.48 19.57
CA ALA A 5 14.57 -7.56 18.10
C ALA A 5 13.37 -8.33 17.55
N TYR A 6 13.00 -9.46 18.16
CA TYR A 6 11.83 -10.24 17.77
C TYR A 6 10.52 -9.44 17.87
N VAL A 7 10.30 -8.74 19.00
CA VAL A 7 9.10 -7.93 19.19
C VAL A 7 9.04 -6.78 18.18
N LEU A 8 10.18 -6.14 17.89
CA LEU A 8 10.25 -5.09 16.88
C LEU A 8 9.91 -5.62 15.49
N MET A 9 10.51 -6.74 15.07
CA MET A 9 10.23 -7.38 13.77
C MET A 9 8.75 -7.77 13.65
N ALA A 10 8.19 -8.40 14.68
CA ALA A 10 6.78 -8.78 14.71
C ALA A 10 5.85 -7.56 14.61
N THR A 11 6.21 -6.45 15.28
CA THR A 11 5.43 -5.21 15.22
C THR A 11 5.48 -4.58 13.83
N VAL A 12 6.67 -4.49 13.22
CA VAL A 12 6.80 -3.97 11.86
C VAL A 12 6.03 -4.85 10.88
N ARG A 13 6.17 -6.17 10.98
CA ARG A 13 5.42 -7.13 10.13
C ARG A 13 3.92 -6.95 10.27
N ALA A 14 3.41 -6.76 11.49
CA ALA A 14 1.99 -6.49 11.72
C ALA A 14 1.52 -5.18 11.08
N LEU A 15 2.33 -4.12 11.14
CA LEU A 15 2.01 -2.83 10.49
C LEU A 15 2.00 -2.95 8.95
N LEU A 16 2.94 -3.71 8.38
CA LEU A 16 2.98 -3.96 6.93
C LEU A 16 1.73 -4.72 6.47
N MET A 17 1.36 -5.80 7.17
CA MET A 17 0.14 -6.56 6.86
C MET A 17 -1.11 -5.70 7.01
N ALA A 18 -1.16 -4.80 8.00
CA ALA A 18 -2.27 -3.88 8.16
C ALA A 18 -2.39 -2.91 6.98
N LEU A 19 -1.27 -2.36 6.50
CA LEU A 19 -1.24 -1.51 5.29
C LEU A 19 -1.72 -2.27 4.05
N GLU A 20 -1.28 -3.51 3.86
CA GLU A 20 -1.73 -4.35 2.75
C GLU A 20 -3.23 -4.61 2.78
N ILE A 21 -3.79 -4.88 3.97
CA ILE A 21 -5.23 -5.04 4.16
C ILE A 21 -5.97 -3.75 3.80
N LEU A 22 -5.46 -2.59 4.19
CA LEU A 22 -6.07 -1.29 3.85
C LEU A 22 -5.97 -1.00 2.34
N MET A 23 -4.86 -1.35 1.70
CA MET A 23 -4.73 -1.26 0.25
C MET A 23 -5.77 -2.16 -0.44
N LEU A 24 -5.91 -3.42 -0.02
CA LEU A 24 -6.97 -4.31 -0.50
C LEU A 24 -8.37 -3.71 -0.29
N GLY A 25 -8.61 -3.13 0.89
CA GLY A 25 -9.84 -2.40 1.19
C GLY A 25 -10.11 -1.27 0.18
N ARG A 26 -9.09 -0.46 -0.14
CA ARG A 26 -9.18 0.61 -1.15
C ARG A 26 -9.52 0.06 -2.54
N ALA A 27 -8.91 -1.04 -2.95
CA ALA A 27 -9.17 -1.68 -4.23
C ALA A 27 -10.59 -2.27 -4.31
N VAL A 28 -11.12 -2.80 -3.21
CA VAL A 28 -12.51 -3.27 -3.15
C VAL A 28 -13.48 -2.10 -3.18
N VAL A 29 -13.22 -1.04 -2.41
CA VAL A 29 -14.07 0.15 -2.33
C VAL A 29 -14.18 0.87 -3.67
N SER A 30 -13.11 0.91 -4.49
CA SER A 30 -13.14 1.55 -5.81
C SER A 30 -14.08 0.88 -6.82
N TRP A 31 -14.55 -0.34 -6.55
CA TRP A 31 -15.56 -1.02 -7.37
C TRP A 31 -16.98 -0.83 -6.87
N LEU A 32 -17.17 -0.26 -5.67
CA LEU A 32 -18.48 -0.04 -5.10
C LEU A 32 -19.03 1.33 -5.56
N PRO A 33 -20.36 1.47 -5.72
CA PRO A 33 -20.99 2.74 -6.08
C PRO A 33 -21.12 3.64 -4.84
N ILE A 34 -19.98 3.99 -4.24
CA ILE A 34 -19.87 4.88 -3.08
C ILE A 34 -19.48 6.27 -3.58
N PRO A 35 -19.95 7.37 -2.97
CA PRO A 35 -19.52 8.71 -3.37
C PRO A 35 -18.00 8.85 -3.27
N GLU A 36 -17.39 9.37 -4.35
CA GLU A 36 -16.05 9.94 -4.32
C GLU A 36 -16.03 10.98 -3.17
N ASP A 37 -15.12 10.83 -2.22
CA ASP A 37 -15.05 11.58 -0.93
C ASP A 37 -15.87 11.03 0.25
N SER A 38 -16.34 9.79 0.17
CA SER A 38 -16.88 9.14 1.36
C SER A 38 -15.83 9.07 2.49
N PRO A 39 -16.23 9.10 3.77
CA PRO A 39 -15.28 9.01 4.89
C PRO A 39 -14.39 7.76 4.83
N VAL A 40 -14.91 6.65 4.29
CA VAL A 40 -14.17 5.39 4.14
C VAL A 40 -13.10 5.51 3.05
N GLU A 41 -13.45 6.04 1.89
CA GLU A 41 -12.50 6.26 0.81
C GLU A 41 -11.40 7.24 1.22
N ASN A 42 -11.78 8.37 1.83
CA ASN A 42 -10.85 9.37 2.34
C ASN A 42 -9.88 8.78 3.37
N PHE A 43 -10.37 7.94 4.28
CA PHE A 43 -9.53 7.25 5.24
C PHE A 43 -8.53 6.30 4.56
N LEU A 44 -9.02 5.46 3.64
CA LEU A 44 -8.18 4.50 2.93
C LEU A 44 -7.11 5.22 2.10
N TYR A 45 -7.49 6.26 1.36
CA TYR A 45 -6.54 7.09 0.62
C TYR A 45 -5.50 7.73 1.52
N ALA A 46 -5.93 8.41 2.60
CA ALA A 46 -5.03 9.13 3.50
C ALA A 46 -3.98 8.22 4.16
N VAL A 47 -4.34 6.96 4.45
CA VAL A 47 -3.41 6.01 5.07
C VAL A 47 -2.51 5.32 4.05
N THR A 48 -3.03 4.92 2.88
CA THR A 48 -2.25 4.12 1.93
C THR A 48 -1.41 4.99 0.98
N GLU A 49 -1.89 6.18 0.59
CA GLU A 49 -1.23 7.01 -0.43
C GLU A 49 0.19 7.45 -0.04
N PRO A 50 0.50 7.82 1.21
CA PRO A 50 1.88 8.18 1.58
C PRO A 50 2.90 7.05 1.32
N VAL A 51 2.46 5.80 1.30
CA VAL A 51 3.30 4.62 1.00
C VAL A 51 3.37 4.34 -0.49
N ILE A 52 2.29 4.61 -1.24
CA ILE A 52 2.20 4.40 -2.69
C ILE A 52 2.92 5.52 -3.46
N MET A 53 2.79 6.77 -2.99
CA MET A 53 3.29 7.96 -3.70
C MET A 53 4.79 7.90 -4.03
N PRO A 54 5.70 7.45 -3.14
CA PRO A 54 7.10 7.31 -3.50
C PRO A 54 7.33 6.36 -4.69
N VAL A 55 6.59 5.25 -4.75
CA VAL A 55 6.66 4.29 -5.87
C VAL A 55 6.08 4.91 -7.13
N ARG A 56 4.98 5.66 -7.01
CA ARG A 56 4.37 6.41 -8.11
C ARG A 56 5.34 7.43 -8.71
N THR A 57 5.96 8.26 -7.88
CA THR A 57 6.97 9.25 -8.32
C THR A 57 8.15 8.57 -9.02
N LEU A 58 8.60 7.41 -8.54
CA LEU A 58 9.66 6.66 -9.21
C LEU A 58 9.21 6.16 -10.58
N CYS A 59 8.02 5.56 -10.68
CA CYS A 59 7.49 5.08 -11.96
C CYS A 59 7.35 6.22 -12.98
N GLU A 60 6.79 7.36 -12.57
CA GLU A 60 6.66 8.56 -13.40
C GLU A 60 8.03 9.09 -13.85
N ARG A 61 9.02 9.14 -12.94
CA ARG A 61 10.36 9.64 -13.27
C ARG A 61 11.06 8.81 -14.34
N PHE A 62 10.81 7.50 -14.39
CA PHE A 62 11.40 6.60 -15.38
C PHE A 62 10.50 6.35 -16.60
N GLY A 63 9.32 6.97 -16.66
CA GLY A 63 8.32 6.73 -17.70
C GLY A 63 7.83 5.28 -17.73
N TRP A 64 7.80 4.61 -16.57
CA TRP A 64 7.32 3.24 -16.47
C TRP A 64 5.79 3.21 -16.41
N PHE A 65 5.21 2.24 -17.12
CA PHE A 65 3.77 1.96 -17.12
C PHE A 65 2.88 3.09 -17.65
N GLU A 66 3.45 4.06 -18.37
CA GLU A 66 2.69 5.09 -19.07
C GLU A 66 1.67 4.46 -20.03
N GLY A 67 0.43 4.97 -20.02
CA GLY A 67 -0.65 4.53 -20.92
C GLY A 67 -1.35 3.22 -20.54
N LEU A 68 -0.99 2.59 -19.42
CA LEU A 68 -1.73 1.43 -18.92
C LEU A 68 -3.02 1.87 -18.20
N PRO A 69 -4.14 1.15 -18.37
CA PRO A 69 -5.42 1.48 -17.73
C PRO A 69 -5.45 1.10 -16.23
N ILE A 70 -4.36 0.51 -15.72
CA ILE A 70 -4.27 0.02 -14.34
C ILE A 70 -3.22 0.81 -13.55
N ASP A 71 -3.49 1.01 -12.27
CA ASP A 71 -2.59 1.73 -11.36
C ASP A 71 -1.39 0.86 -10.96
N MET A 72 -0.42 0.74 -11.86
CA MET A 72 0.79 -0.07 -11.63
C MET A 72 1.57 0.31 -10.37
N PRO A 73 1.76 1.61 -10.03
CA PRO A 73 2.37 2.00 -8.76
C PRO A 73 1.70 1.40 -7.52
N PHE A 74 0.37 1.29 -7.53
CA PHE A 74 -0.38 0.66 -6.44
C PHE A 74 0.01 -0.83 -6.30
N PHE A 75 -0.01 -1.58 -7.42
CA PHE A 75 0.35 -3.01 -7.40
C PHE A 75 1.80 -3.25 -7.01
N LEU A 76 2.73 -2.43 -7.53
CA LEU A 76 4.14 -2.51 -7.17
C LEU A 76 4.36 -2.24 -5.68
N THR A 77 3.68 -1.23 -5.13
CA THR A 77 3.73 -0.94 -3.70
C THR A 77 3.25 -2.13 -2.88
N PHE A 78 2.12 -2.73 -3.27
CA PHE A 78 1.60 -3.93 -2.60
C PHE A 78 2.62 -5.07 -2.59
N ILE A 79 3.20 -5.39 -3.75
CA ILE A 79 4.22 -6.45 -3.87
C ILE A 79 5.45 -6.14 -3.00
N LEU A 80 5.93 -4.89 -3.00
CA LEU A 80 7.07 -4.48 -2.18
C LEU A 80 6.80 -4.67 -0.69
N LEU A 81 5.62 -4.30 -0.21
CA LEU A 81 5.21 -4.52 1.17
C LEU A 81 5.12 -6.01 1.50
N SER A 82 4.58 -6.83 0.58
CA SER A 82 4.47 -8.29 0.76
C SER A 82 5.84 -8.95 0.87
N VAL A 83 6.76 -8.57 0.01
CA VAL A 83 8.15 -9.06 0.05
C VAL A 83 8.81 -8.64 1.35
N LEU A 84 8.66 -7.39 1.77
CA LEU A 84 9.22 -6.88 3.02
C LEU A 84 8.65 -7.63 4.25
N ALA A 85 7.34 -7.88 4.28
CA ALA A 85 6.70 -8.62 5.36
C ALA A 85 7.04 -10.13 5.36
N ALA A 86 7.45 -10.68 4.22
CA ALA A 86 7.87 -12.07 4.11
C ALA A 86 9.31 -12.31 4.58
N ILE A 87 10.18 -11.29 4.52
CA ILE A 87 11.58 -11.39 4.92
C ILE A 87 11.86 -10.90 6.35
N LEU A 88 10.91 -10.19 6.97
CA LEU A 88 10.92 -9.76 8.38
C LEU A 88 10.33 -10.83 9.30
#